data_AF-A0A397V074-F1
#
_entry.id   AF-A0A397V074-F1
#
_cell.length_a   1.000
_cell.length_b   1.000
_cell.length_c   1.000
_cell.angle_alpha   90.00
_cell.angle_beta   90.00
_cell.angle_gamma   90.00
#
_symmetry.space_group_name_H-M   'P 1'
#
loop_
_entity.id
_entity.type
_entity.pdbx_description
1 polymer ?
#
loop_
_entity_poly.entity_id
_entity_poly.type
_entity_poly.pdbx_seq_one_letter_code
_entity_poly.pdbx_strand_id
1 'polypeptide(L)'
;MFFHRFEECLNCPKSIPFKGIISQETINYVIRNIIDQQTLEKINKTVVLPLHQLIAPSKNRRGHQIPRPQNSFVLYRRNLSAAINRTNDATNNLAINKTNDATNNFKFISKEAAINWLKESNEVKQLYELLADCAKQVHNIVYPHYSYKPKQKKFKHHFKVLKSSLAS
;
A
#
# COMPACT_ATOMS: atom_id res chain seq x y z
N MET A 1 -13.37 -45.87 14.38
CA MET A 1 -11.96 -45.45 14.27
C MET A 1 -11.91 -43.93 14.42
N PHE A 2 -11.61 -43.47 15.62
CA PHE A 2 -11.48 -42.06 15.97
C PHE A 2 -10.11 -41.55 15.50
N PHE A 3 -10.08 -40.60 14.57
CA PHE A 3 -8.86 -39.88 14.25
C PHE A 3 -8.62 -38.81 15.32
N HIS A 4 -7.56 -39.02 16.10
CA HIS A 4 -7.12 -38.10 17.13
C HIS A 4 -6.70 -36.75 16.53
N ARG A 5 -7.44 -35.74 16.98
CA ARG A 5 -7.08 -34.34 17.19
C ARG A 5 -5.58 -34.15 17.46
N PHE A 6 -4.84 -33.68 16.46
CA PHE A 6 -3.59 -32.95 16.68
C PHE A 6 -3.93 -31.48 16.88
N GLU A 7 -4.12 -31.10 18.14
CA GLU A 7 -3.97 -29.71 18.55
C GLU A 7 -2.49 -29.40 18.66
N GLU A 8 -1.94 -28.73 17.66
CA GLU A 8 -0.79 -27.85 17.83
C GLU A 8 -1.01 -26.59 16.97
N CYS A 9 -2.00 -25.79 17.35
CA CYS A 9 -2.00 -24.37 17.02
C CYS A 9 -0.89 -23.71 17.86
N LEU A 10 0.36 -23.99 17.51
CA LEU A 10 1.51 -23.31 18.08
C LEU A 10 1.31 -21.81 17.88
N ASN A 11 1.15 -21.15 19.02
CA ASN A 11 1.24 -19.72 19.23
C ASN A 11 2.11 -19.07 18.14
N CYS A 12 1.47 -18.44 17.15
CA CYS A 12 2.14 -17.43 16.37
C CYS A 12 2.49 -16.34 17.39
N PRO A 13 3.76 -16.13 17.75
CA PRO A 13 4.10 -15.14 18.75
C PRO A 13 3.51 -13.83 18.23
N LYS A 14 2.62 -13.22 19.04
CA LYS A 14 2.08 -11.89 18.76
C LYS A 14 3.31 -11.02 18.55
N SER A 15 3.68 -10.77 17.30
CA SER A 15 4.86 -10.00 16.96
C SER A 15 4.68 -8.68 17.66
N ILE A 16 5.48 -8.47 18.70
CA ILE A 16 5.51 -7.23 19.47
C ILE A 16 5.56 -6.12 18.43
N PRO A 17 4.66 -5.12 18.47
CA PRO A 17 4.72 -4.05 17.51
C PRO A 17 6.03 -3.32 17.79
N PHE A 18 7.08 -3.67 17.06
CA PHE A 18 8.22 -2.79 16.95
C PHE A 18 7.65 -1.53 16.33
N LYS A 19 7.38 -0.57 17.20
CA LYS A 19 7.00 0.79 16.88
C LYS A 19 8.30 1.46 16.41
N GLY A 20 8.94 0.85 15.41
CA GLY A 20 10.19 1.30 14.84
C GLY A 20 9.95 2.69 14.35
N ILE A 21 10.47 3.66 15.08
CA ILE A 21 10.59 5.02 14.59
C ILE A 21 11.46 4.86 13.35
N ILE A 22 10.85 4.96 12.19
CA ILE A 22 11.57 4.90 10.93
C ILE A 22 12.42 6.15 10.91
N SER A 23 13.71 5.96 11.17
CA SER A 23 14.65 7.04 11.19
C SER A 23 14.84 7.53 9.76
N GLN A 24 14.85 8.85 9.56
CA GLN A 24 15.06 9.41 8.22
C GLN A 24 16.43 8.96 7.66
N GLU A 25 17.39 8.66 8.52
CA GLU A 25 18.70 8.14 8.15
C GLU A 25 18.60 6.78 7.45
N THR A 26 17.75 5.88 7.94
CA THR A 26 17.56 4.55 7.31
C THR A 26 17.04 4.68 5.89
N ILE A 27 16.04 5.55 5.70
CA ILE A 27 15.46 5.85 4.39
C ILE A 27 16.52 6.45 3.47
N ASN A 28 17.28 7.45 3.96
CA ASN A 28 18.31 8.12 3.17
C ASN A 28 19.43 7.16 2.77
N TYR A 29 19.82 6.24 3.64
CA TYR A 29 20.78 5.18 3.33
C TYR A 29 20.27 4.29 2.18
N VAL A 30 19.02 3.83 2.26
CA VAL A 30 18.43 2.99 1.22
C VAL A 30 18.37 3.73 -0.13
N ILE A 31 17.95 4.99 -0.14
CA ILE A 31 17.89 5.81 -1.36
C ILE A 31 19.27 5.89 -2.02
N ARG A 32 20.31 6.21 -1.25
CA ARG A 32 21.69 6.36 -1.76
C ARG A 32 22.27 5.07 -2.35
N ASN A 33 21.85 3.91 -1.85
CA ASN A 33 22.37 2.61 -2.30
C ASN A 33 21.68 2.09 -3.57
N ILE A 34 20.44 2.52 -3.82
CA ILE A 34 19.63 1.99 -4.93
C ILE A 34 19.58 2.97 -6.11
N ILE A 35 19.47 4.25 -5.81
CA ILE A 35 19.17 5.29 -6.82
C ILE A 35 20.43 6.11 -7.03
N ASP A 36 20.87 6.21 -8.29
CA ASP A 36 21.95 7.09 -8.70
C ASP A 36 21.53 8.57 -8.61
N GLN A 37 22.51 9.46 -8.51
CA GLN A 37 22.26 10.88 -8.31
C GLN A 37 21.43 11.52 -9.44
N GLN A 38 21.63 11.12 -10.70
CA GLN A 38 20.92 11.70 -11.84
C GLN A 38 19.45 11.27 -11.83
N THR A 39 19.19 10.00 -11.57
CA THR A 39 17.82 9.49 -11.40
C THR A 39 17.15 10.10 -10.19
N LEU A 40 17.87 10.29 -9.08
CA LEU A 40 17.32 10.95 -7.89
C LEU A 40 16.83 12.37 -8.20
N GLU A 41 17.58 13.13 -8.98
CA GLU A 41 17.18 14.47 -9.43
C GLU A 41 15.94 14.43 -10.32
N LYS A 42 15.85 13.45 -11.24
CA LYS A 42 14.65 13.24 -12.06
C LYS A 42 13.44 12.96 -11.17
N ILE A 43 13.57 12.03 -10.23
CA ILE A 43 12.49 11.67 -9.31
C ILE A 43 12.03 12.90 -8.52
N ASN A 44 12.96 13.67 -7.94
CA ASN A 44 12.62 14.87 -7.17
C ASN A 44 11.89 15.94 -7.99
N LYS A 45 12.12 16.00 -9.31
CA LYS A 45 11.36 16.87 -10.23
C LYS A 45 9.96 16.31 -10.53
N THR A 46 9.80 14.97 -10.55
CA THR A 46 8.54 14.30 -10.86
C THR A 46 7.58 14.23 -9.67
N VAL A 47 8.09 14.02 -8.44
CA VAL A 47 7.25 13.82 -7.25
C VAL A 47 6.97 15.13 -6.52
N VAL A 48 5.75 15.25 -5.98
CA VAL A 48 5.30 16.38 -5.17
C VAL A 48 5.52 16.10 -3.68
N LEU A 49 5.44 14.83 -3.28
CA LEU A 49 5.64 14.38 -1.90
C LEU A 49 7.13 14.11 -1.64
N PRO A 50 7.68 14.50 -0.47
CA PRO A 50 9.05 14.16 -0.11
C PRO A 50 9.31 12.65 -0.15
N LEU A 51 10.45 12.24 -0.69
CA LEU A 51 10.78 10.83 -0.91
C LEU A 51 10.71 9.99 0.36
N HIS A 52 11.22 10.53 1.47
CA HIS A 52 11.18 9.83 2.76
C HIS A 52 9.74 9.50 3.19
N GLN A 53 8.78 10.38 2.91
CA GLN A 53 7.38 10.16 3.22
C GLN A 53 6.71 9.19 2.24
N LEU A 54 7.16 9.21 0.98
CA LEU A 54 6.63 8.37 -0.08
C LEU A 54 7.02 6.90 0.13
N ILE A 55 8.29 6.62 0.39
CA ILE A 55 8.80 5.25 0.56
C ILE A 55 8.57 4.67 1.97
N ALA A 56 8.24 5.51 2.94
CA ALA A 56 7.93 5.05 4.29
C ALA A 56 6.70 4.09 4.30
N PRO A 57 6.78 2.96 5.04
CA PRO A 57 5.67 2.08 5.33
C PRO A 57 4.37 2.81 5.69
N SER A 58 3.26 2.40 5.05
CA SER A 58 1.96 3.01 5.30
C SER A 58 1.46 2.70 6.70
N LYS A 59 0.90 3.69 7.40
CA LYS A 59 0.09 3.41 8.59
C LYS A 59 -1.10 2.52 8.22
N ASN A 60 -1.25 1.38 8.88
CA ASN A 60 -2.44 0.55 8.75
C ASN A 60 -3.57 1.13 9.60
N ARG A 61 -4.55 1.77 8.96
CA ARG A 61 -5.69 2.39 9.68
C ARG A 61 -6.69 1.35 10.21
N ARG A 62 -6.63 0.10 9.75
CA ARG A 62 -7.64 -0.94 10.02
C ARG A 62 -7.17 -2.03 11.00
N GLY A 63 -6.02 -1.84 11.66
CA GLY A 63 -5.61 -2.72 12.75
C GLY A 63 -4.10 -2.77 12.99
N HIS A 64 -3.70 -3.63 13.92
CA HIS A 64 -2.32 -3.84 14.39
C HIS A 64 -1.42 -4.62 13.43
N GLN A 65 -1.87 -4.89 12.20
CA GLN A 65 -1.08 -5.69 11.24
C GLN A 65 -0.05 -4.81 10.53
N ILE A 66 1.18 -5.30 10.44
CA ILE A 66 2.25 -4.69 9.65
C ILE A 66 1.76 -4.50 8.20
N PRO A 67 1.82 -3.27 7.65
CA PRO A 67 1.41 -3.00 6.29
C PRO A 67 2.29 -3.77 5.30
N ARG A 68 1.74 -4.07 4.11
CA ARG A 68 2.55 -4.56 2.99
C ARG A 68 3.51 -3.47 2.53
N PRO A 69 4.71 -3.82 2.01
CA PRO A 69 5.51 -2.86 1.25
C PRO A 69 4.68 -2.32 0.07
N GLN A 70 4.91 -1.06 -0.26
CA GLN A 70 4.12 -0.37 -1.29
C GLN A 70 4.69 -0.66 -2.68
N ASN A 71 3.82 -0.92 -3.64
CA ASN A 71 4.22 -1.08 -5.03
C ASN A 71 4.23 0.27 -5.77
N SER A 72 4.76 0.27 -6.99
CA SER A 72 4.93 1.46 -7.85
C SER A 72 3.62 2.24 -8.04
N PHE A 73 2.52 1.56 -8.37
CA PHE A 73 1.21 2.19 -8.54
C PHE A 73 0.67 2.82 -7.25
N VAL A 74 0.85 2.17 -6.10
CA VAL A 74 0.42 2.72 -4.80
C VAL A 74 1.19 4.01 -4.49
N LEU A 75 2.49 4.04 -4.77
CA LEU A 75 3.33 5.23 -4.62
C LEU A 75 2.86 6.34 -5.58
N TYR A 76 2.62 6.02 -6.84
CA TYR A 76 2.08 6.96 -7.84
C TYR A 76 0.77 7.61 -7.37
N ARG A 77 -0.21 6.80 -6.95
CA ARG A 77 -1.50 7.30 -6.47
C ARG A 77 -1.36 8.17 -5.22
N ARG A 78 -0.43 7.84 -4.31
CA ARG A 78 -0.14 8.67 -3.12
C ARG A 78 0.41 10.04 -3.54
N ASN A 79 1.33 10.06 -4.50
CA ASN A 79 1.87 11.31 -5.03
C ASN A 79 0.79 12.16 -5.72
N LEU A 80 -0.05 11.54 -6.56
CA LEU A 80 -1.18 12.20 -7.21
C LEU A 80 -2.18 12.78 -6.19
N SER A 81 -2.50 12.02 -5.13
CA SER A 81 -3.32 12.52 -4.03
C SER A 81 -2.74 13.77 -3.38
N ALA A 82 -1.43 13.81 -3.16
CA ALA A 82 -0.76 14.97 -2.58
C ALA A 82 -0.78 16.18 -3.52
N ALA A 83 -0.58 15.95 -4.83
CA ALA A 83 -0.68 16.98 -5.85
C ALA A 83 -2.07 17.62 -5.89
N ILE A 84 -3.13 16.80 -5.96
CA ILE A 84 -4.53 17.27 -5.99
C ILE A 84 -4.89 18.03 -4.70
N ASN A 85 -4.45 17.55 -3.55
CA ASN A 85 -4.72 18.24 -2.28
C ASN A 85 -4.02 19.61 -2.24
N ARG A 86 -2.75 19.69 -2.69
CA ARG A 86 -2.01 20.96 -2.73
C ARG A 86 -2.65 21.99 -3.67
N THR A 87 -3.17 21.57 -4.83
CA THR A 87 -3.84 22.49 -5.77
C THR A 87 -5.15 23.03 -5.21
N ASN A 88 -5.88 22.22 -4.44
CA ASN A 88 -7.13 22.64 -3.80
C ASN A 88 -6.86 23.67 -2.69
N ASP A 89 -5.78 23.48 -1.91
CA ASP A 89 -5.38 24.42 -0.86
C ASP A 89 -4.91 25.77 -1.44
N ALA A 90 -4.17 25.75 -2.56
CA ALA A 90 -3.60 26.96 -3.17
C ALA A 90 -4.64 27.85 -3.87
N THR A 91 -5.73 27.29 -4.37
CA THR A 91 -6.67 28.03 -5.22
C THR A 91 -7.86 28.63 -4.47
N ASN A 92 -7.96 28.48 -3.14
CA ASN A 92 -9.14 28.88 -2.34
C ASN A 92 -10.49 28.48 -2.99
N ASN A 93 -10.47 27.51 -3.90
CA ASN A 93 -11.65 27.11 -4.66
C ASN A 93 -12.44 26.14 -3.79
N LEU A 94 -13.36 26.72 -3.05
CA LEU A 94 -14.45 26.12 -2.27
C LEU A 94 -15.31 25.10 -3.07
N ALA A 95 -15.11 24.96 -4.39
CA ALA A 95 -16.10 24.37 -5.30
C ALA A 95 -15.87 22.90 -5.73
N ILE A 96 -14.68 22.31 -5.58
CA ILE A 96 -14.57 20.84 -5.69
C ILE A 96 -14.82 20.26 -4.31
N ASN A 97 -16.07 20.37 -3.88
CA ASN A 97 -16.71 19.48 -2.92
C ASN A 97 -15.73 18.90 -1.89
N LYS A 98 -15.31 19.75 -0.95
CA LYS A 98 -15.01 19.32 0.42
C LYS A 98 -16.33 18.81 1.04
N THR A 99 -17.02 17.91 0.34
CA THR A 99 -17.94 16.99 0.97
C THR A 99 -17.08 16.32 2.03
N ASN A 100 -17.55 16.34 3.27
CA ASN A 100 -16.87 15.72 4.40
C ASN A 100 -16.68 14.19 4.22
N ASP A 101 -16.98 13.67 3.03
CA ASP A 101 -16.87 12.29 2.62
C ASP A 101 -15.52 12.01 1.95
N ALA A 102 -14.51 11.79 2.80
CA ALA A 102 -13.18 11.32 2.39
C ALA A 102 -13.23 10.06 1.50
N THR A 103 -14.33 9.31 1.49
CA THR A 103 -14.48 8.14 0.62
C THR A 103 -14.70 8.51 -0.85
N ASN A 104 -15.42 9.60 -1.14
CA ASN A 104 -15.65 10.05 -2.51
C ASN A 104 -14.37 10.62 -3.14
N ASN A 105 -13.60 11.39 -2.37
CA ASN A 105 -12.30 11.87 -2.82
C ASN A 105 -11.34 10.69 -3.12
N PHE A 106 -11.29 9.68 -2.24
CA PHE A 106 -10.46 8.49 -2.48
C PHE A 106 -10.86 7.70 -3.72
N LYS A 107 -12.17 7.55 -4.00
CA LYS A 107 -12.68 6.90 -5.21
C LYS A 107 -12.26 7.66 -6.46
N PHE A 108 -12.42 8.98 -6.47
CA PHE A 108 -12.01 9.86 -7.56
C PHE A 108 -10.51 9.73 -7.83
N ILE A 109 -9.67 9.94 -6.81
CA ILE A 109 -8.20 9.82 -6.94
C ILE A 109 -7.78 8.45 -7.43
N SER A 110 -8.42 7.38 -6.96
CA SER A 110 -8.08 6.02 -7.40
C SER A 110 -8.43 5.79 -8.88
N LYS A 111 -9.54 6.35 -9.36
CA LYS A 111 -9.94 6.28 -10.77
C LYS A 111 -8.98 7.07 -11.66
N GLU A 112 -8.70 8.32 -11.28
CA GLU A 112 -7.76 9.18 -12.01
C GLU A 112 -6.35 8.56 -12.05
N ALA A 113 -5.87 8.03 -10.92
CA ALA A 113 -4.57 7.36 -10.87
C ALA A 113 -4.49 6.18 -11.84
N ALA A 114 -5.54 5.37 -11.95
CA ALA A 114 -5.56 4.22 -12.86
C ALA A 114 -5.50 4.68 -14.33
N ILE A 115 -6.26 5.71 -14.69
CA ILE A 115 -6.26 6.27 -16.05
C ILE A 115 -4.89 6.87 -16.39
N ASN A 116 -4.34 7.69 -15.48
CA ASN A 116 -3.06 8.36 -15.71
C ASN A 116 -1.92 7.35 -15.77
N TRP A 117 -1.89 6.36 -14.87
CA TRP A 117 -0.87 5.32 -14.87
C TRP A 117 -0.82 4.52 -16.19
N LEU A 118 -1.97 4.27 -16.83
CA LEU A 118 -1.98 3.60 -18.14
C LEU A 118 -1.31 4.45 -19.21
N LYS A 119 -1.58 5.76 -19.23
CA LYS A 119 -1.04 6.73 -20.19
C LYS A 119 0.39 7.20 -19.90
N GLU A 120 0.85 6.97 -18.67
CA GLU A 120 2.13 7.42 -18.17
C GLU A 120 3.30 6.81 -18.97
N SER A 121 4.35 7.60 -19.14
CA SER A 121 5.55 7.21 -19.89
C SER A 121 6.27 6.02 -19.22
N ASN A 122 7.00 5.24 -20.02
CA ASN A 122 7.78 4.14 -19.49
C ASN A 122 8.87 4.61 -18.52
N GLU A 123 9.48 5.77 -18.80
CA GLU A 123 10.48 6.38 -17.90
C GLU A 123 9.87 6.65 -16.52
N VAL A 124 8.71 7.30 -16.44
CA VAL A 124 8.06 7.56 -15.15
C VAL A 124 7.67 6.25 -14.44
N LYS A 125 7.19 5.24 -15.16
CA LYS A 125 6.90 3.93 -14.57
C LYS A 125 8.14 3.30 -13.95
N GLN A 126 9.28 3.34 -14.64
CA GLN A 126 10.58 2.88 -14.13
C GLN A 126 11.02 3.64 -12.88
N LEU A 127 10.83 4.96 -12.83
CA LEU A 127 11.11 5.75 -11.63
C LEU A 127 10.29 5.24 -10.42
N TYR A 128 9.00 4.95 -10.61
CA TYR A 128 8.15 4.41 -9.54
C TYR A 128 8.45 2.95 -9.20
N GLU A 129 9.01 2.16 -10.11
CA GLU A 129 9.54 0.82 -9.83
C GLU A 129 10.76 0.90 -8.90
N LEU A 130 11.73 1.78 -9.19
CA LEU A 130 12.87 2.03 -8.31
C LEU A 130 12.43 2.49 -6.91
N LEU A 131 11.41 3.36 -6.84
CA LEU A 131 10.83 3.77 -5.56
C LEU A 131 10.15 2.62 -4.81
N ALA A 132 9.54 1.67 -5.51
CA ALA A 132 8.94 0.49 -4.91
C ALA A 132 10.02 -0.45 -4.35
N ASP A 133 11.14 -0.60 -5.04
CA ASP A 133 12.29 -1.35 -4.53
C ASP A 133 12.89 -0.69 -3.29
N CYS A 134 13.02 0.65 -3.28
CA CYS A 134 13.40 1.39 -2.08
C CYS A 134 12.43 1.13 -0.92
N ALA A 135 11.11 1.23 -1.18
CA ALA A 135 10.10 0.98 -0.16
C ALA A 135 10.16 -0.46 0.38
N LYS A 136 10.46 -1.44 -0.48
CA LYS A 136 10.67 -2.84 -0.09
C LYS A 136 11.91 -3.02 0.77
N GLN A 137 13.03 -2.38 0.42
CA GLN A 137 14.26 -2.45 1.22
C GLN A 137 14.09 -1.79 2.59
N VAL A 138 13.48 -0.59 2.65
CA VAL A 138 13.11 0.05 3.92
C VAL A 138 12.22 -0.88 4.74
N HIS A 139 11.21 -1.50 4.11
CA HIS A 139 10.31 -2.43 4.79
C HIS A 139 11.04 -3.66 5.37
N ASN A 140 11.96 -4.26 4.62
CA ASN A 140 12.76 -5.40 5.07
C ASN A 140 13.65 -5.05 6.27
N ILE A 141 14.22 -3.85 6.29
CA ILE A 141 15.03 -3.37 7.43
C ILE A 141 14.15 -3.15 8.66
N VAL A 142 12.98 -2.51 8.48
CA VAL A 142 12.07 -2.19 9.58
C VAL A 142 11.34 -3.43 10.12
N TYR A 143 11.08 -4.41 9.26
CA TYR A 143 10.33 -5.63 9.59
C TYR A 143 11.05 -6.89 9.06
N PRO A 144 12.21 -7.27 9.62
CA PRO A 144 13.05 -8.36 9.11
C PRO A 144 12.36 -9.74 9.13
N HIS A 145 11.38 -9.92 10.01
CA HIS A 145 10.60 -11.17 10.12
C HIS A 145 9.22 -11.09 9.46
N TYR A 146 8.96 -10.05 8.67
CA TYR A 146 7.69 -9.93 7.97
C TYR A 146 7.55 -11.00 6.88
N SER A 147 6.42 -11.72 6.92
CA SER A 147 6.01 -12.64 5.86
C SER A 147 4.56 -12.35 5.51
N TYR A 148 4.27 -12.16 4.22
CA TYR A 148 2.90 -11.96 3.75
C TYR A 148 2.09 -13.26 3.91
N LYS A 149 1.02 -13.21 4.70
CA LYS A 149 0.09 -14.32 4.93
C LYS A 149 -1.35 -13.87 4.61
N PRO A 150 -1.84 -14.06 3.38
CA PRO A 150 -3.19 -13.65 3.03
C PRO A 150 -4.22 -14.45 3.84
N LYS A 151 -5.26 -13.78 4.35
CA LYS A 151 -6.40 -14.45 4.96
C LYS A 151 -7.20 -15.14 3.86
N GLN A 152 -7.28 -16.47 3.91
CA GLN A 152 -8.16 -17.21 3.01
C GLN A 152 -9.62 -16.88 3.35
N LYS A 153 -10.42 -16.57 2.32
CA LYS A 153 -11.86 -16.42 2.49
C LYS A 153 -12.41 -17.82 2.76
N LYS A 154 -13.13 -17.99 3.87
CA LYS A 154 -13.94 -19.20 4.06
C LYS A 154 -14.99 -19.21 2.95
N PHE A 155 -14.93 -20.17 2.04
CA PHE A 155 -16.01 -20.39 1.09
C PHE A 155 -17.25 -20.73 1.91
N LYS A 156 -18.24 -19.83 1.92
CA LYS A 156 -19.58 -20.20 2.36
C LYS A 156 -20.09 -21.15 1.28
N HIS A 157 -19.94 -22.45 1.47
CA HIS A 157 -20.64 -23.43 0.64
C HIS A 157 -22.14 -23.11 0.79
N HIS A 158 -22.69 -22.41 -0.19
CA HIS A 158 -24.12 -22.26 -0.32
C HIS A 158 -24.63 -23.64 -0.75
N PHE A 159 -24.86 -24.54 0.21
CA PHE A 159 -25.64 -25.73 -0.01
C PHE A 159 -27.04 -25.28 -0.45
N LYS A 160 -27.24 -25.06 -1.76
CA LYS A 160 -28.57 -25.11 -2.36
C LYS A 160 -28.98 -26.57 -2.19
N VAL A 161 -29.71 -26.82 -1.13
CA VAL A 161 -30.43 -28.08 -0.91
C VAL A 161 -31.30 -28.30 -2.13
N LEU A 162 -30.91 -29.23 -3.00
CA LEU A 162 -31.78 -29.84 -4.00
C LEU A 162 -32.80 -30.70 -3.24
N LYS A 163 -33.81 -30.07 -2.65
CA LYS A 163 -35.06 -30.70 -2.24
C LYS A 163 -36.12 -30.36 -3.29
N SER A 164 -35.99 -30.95 -4.47
CA SER A 164 -37.05 -30.96 -5.49
C SER A 164 -36.81 -32.09 -6.48
N SER A 165 -36.81 -33.33 -5.98
CA SER A 165 -37.03 -34.55 -6.78
C SER A 165 -37.18 -35.72 -5.81
N LEU A 166 -38.40 -35.91 -5.30
CA LEU A 166 -38.95 -37.13 -4.66
C LEU A 166 -40.33 -36.75 -4.12
N ALA A 167 -41.20 -36.37 -5.05
CA ALA A 167 -42.65 -36.30 -4.87
C ALA A 167 -43.24 -36.58 -6.25
N SER A 168 -43.29 -37.86 -6.59
CA SER A 168 -44.09 -38.44 -7.67
C SER A 168 -44.52 -39.81 -7.18
#